data_AF-A0A849PXB5-F1
#
_entry.id   AF-A0A849PXB5-F1
#
_cell.length_a   1.000
_cell.length_b   1.000
_cell.length_c   1.000
_cell.angle_alpha   90.00
_cell.angle_beta   90.00
_cell.angle_gamma   90.00
#
_symmetry.space_group_name_H-M   'P 1'
#
loop_
_entity.id
_entity.type
_entity.pdbx_description
1 polymer ?
#
loop_
_entity_poly.entity_id
_entity_poly.type
_entity_poly.pdbx_seq_one_letter_code
_entity_poly.pdbx_strand_id
1 'polypeptide(L)'
;MPNFDKTWARQETQSVTGKLREAVKPQGALKPRIQTAVNKLQVQISKMDSMLTKLHERDAQLFQRVVTAMQQHDTSTSRVLSNELAEIRKVT
;
A
#
# COMPACT_ATOMS: atom_id res chain seq x y z
N MET A 1 -9.19 8.17 31.56
CA MET A 1 -9.31 8.64 30.16
C MET A 1 -10.79 8.85 29.85
N PRO A 2 -11.31 10.08 29.64
CA PRO A 2 -12.76 10.21 29.44
C PRO A 2 -13.26 11.23 28.39
N ASN A 3 -12.53 11.50 27.29
CA ASN A 3 -13.00 12.45 26.25
C ASN A 3 -13.26 11.84 24.86
N PHE A 4 -13.06 10.53 24.69
CA PHE A 4 -13.26 9.88 23.39
C PHE A 4 -14.75 9.73 23.02
N ASP A 5 -15.60 9.34 23.98
CA ASP A 5 -17.02 9.08 23.75
C ASP A 5 -17.80 10.35 23.36
N LYS A 6 -17.42 11.50 23.91
CA LYS A 6 -18.09 12.79 23.66
C LYS A 6 -17.91 13.30 22.23
N THR A 7 -16.85 12.84 21.55
CA THR A 7 -16.54 13.20 20.16
C THR A 7 -17.15 12.22 19.16
N TRP A 8 -17.65 11.08 19.64
CA TRP A 8 -18.21 9.99 18.82
C TRP A 8 -19.67 10.23 18.39
N ALA A 9 -20.48 10.93 19.21
CA ALA A 9 -21.95 10.93 19.06
C ALA A 9 -22.67 12.31 19.13
N ARG A 10 -22.00 13.44 18.92
CA ARG A 10 -22.66 14.75 19.11
C ARG A 10 -23.58 15.14 17.93
N GLN A 11 -24.90 15.05 18.13
CA GLN A 11 -25.92 15.76 17.33
C GLN A 11 -25.86 17.27 17.66
N GLU A 12 -25.75 18.11 16.62
CA GLU A 12 -25.65 19.58 16.73
C GLU A 12 -27.04 20.18 17.01
N THR A 13 -27.29 20.68 18.23
CA THR A 13 -28.40 21.61 18.49
C THR A 13 -27.99 23.03 18.15
N GLN A 14 -28.79 23.63 17.27
CA GLN A 14 -28.65 24.97 16.69
C GLN A 14 -28.91 26.07 17.72
N SER A 15 -28.11 27.14 17.70
CA SER A 15 -28.58 28.52 17.53
C SER A 15 -27.43 29.49 17.82
N VAL A 16 -27.29 30.51 16.97
CA VAL A 16 -26.48 31.74 17.10
C VAL A 16 -24.94 31.67 17.28
N THR A 17 -24.32 30.54 17.64
CA THR A 17 -22.85 30.36 17.55
C THR A 17 -22.37 29.88 16.15
N GLY A 18 -23.29 29.79 15.19
CA GLY A 18 -23.08 29.12 13.90
C GLY A 18 -22.12 29.80 12.91
N LYS A 19 -22.05 31.14 12.89
CA LYS A 19 -21.30 31.86 11.83
C LYS A 19 -19.81 32.09 12.14
N LEU A 20 -19.45 32.23 13.42
CA LEU A 20 -18.05 32.40 13.85
C LEU A 20 -17.29 31.07 13.98
N ARG A 21 -18.00 29.94 14.05
CA ARG A 21 -17.43 28.59 14.06
C ARG A 21 -17.32 27.97 12.67
N GLU A 22 -17.74 28.67 11.62
CA GLU A 22 -17.73 28.17 10.24
C GLU A 22 -16.33 28.25 9.60
N ALA A 23 -15.57 29.32 9.91
CA ALA A 23 -14.17 29.46 9.50
C ALA A 23 -13.20 28.54 10.27
N VAL A 24 -13.66 27.96 11.39
CA VAL A 24 -12.90 27.04 12.26
C VAL A 24 -13.78 25.83 12.61
N LYS A 25 -14.56 25.29 11.64
CA LYS A 25 -15.32 24.05 11.86
C LYS A 25 -14.35 22.87 11.74
N PRO A 26 -14.35 21.93 12.70
CA PRO A 26 -13.28 20.97 12.89
C PRO A 26 -13.36 19.91 11.79
N GLN A 27 -12.18 19.44 11.38
CA GLN A 27 -11.98 18.24 10.58
C GLN A 27 -13.09 17.22 10.87
N GLY A 28 -13.87 16.81 9.85
CA GLY A 28 -15.13 16.06 10.01
C GLY A 28 -15.05 14.87 10.97
N ALA A 29 -16.21 14.40 11.44
CA ALA A 29 -16.34 13.37 12.49
C ALA A 29 -15.23 12.30 12.41
N LEU A 30 -14.66 11.92 13.54
CA LEU A 30 -13.47 11.05 13.58
C LEU A 30 -13.70 9.71 12.85
N LYS A 31 -14.93 9.19 12.90
CA LYS A 31 -15.37 7.94 12.25
C LYS A 31 -15.13 7.91 10.72
N PRO A 32 -15.67 8.84 9.89
CA PRO A 32 -15.39 8.84 8.46
C PRO A 32 -13.91 9.04 8.12
N ARG A 33 -13.13 9.74 8.95
CA ARG A 33 -11.68 9.90 8.73
C ARG A 33 -10.91 8.61 8.98
N ILE A 34 -11.24 7.90 10.06
CA ILE A 34 -10.69 6.56 10.33
C ILE A 34 -11.09 5.59 9.21
N GLN A 35 -12.35 5.58 8.79
CA GLN A 35 -12.79 4.72 7.70
C GLN A 35 -12.03 5.02 6.40
N THR A 36 -11.80 6.30 6.09
CA THR A 36 -11.01 6.70 4.93
C THR A 36 -9.56 6.22 5.04
N ALA A 37 -8.94 6.33 6.23
CA ALA A 37 -7.60 5.83 6.46
C ALA A 37 -7.51 4.30 6.31
N VAL A 38 -8.49 3.57 6.85
CA VAL A 38 -8.60 2.10 6.70
C VAL A 38 -8.73 1.73 5.23
N ASN A 39 -9.61 2.39 4.47
CA ASN A 39 -9.78 2.13 3.04
C ASN A 39 -8.47 2.40 2.27
N LYS A 40 -7.75 3.49 2.59
CA LYS A 40 -6.45 3.79 1.98
C LYS A 40 -5.40 2.71 2.28
N LEU A 41 -5.34 2.24 3.53
CA LEU A 41 -4.43 1.15 3.91
C LEU A 41 -4.78 -0.14 3.16
N GLN A 42 -6.07 -0.48 3.06
CA GLN A 42 -6.51 -1.67 2.31
C GLN A 42 -6.09 -1.61 0.83
N VAL A 43 -6.21 -0.45 0.19
CA VAL A 43 -5.75 -0.25 -1.20
C VAL A 43 -4.23 -0.43 -1.32
N GLN A 44 -3.46 0.09 -0.36
CA GLN A 44 -2.00 -0.10 -0.38
C GLN A 44 -1.61 -1.55 -0.16
N ILE A 45 -2.30 -2.27 0.75
CA ILE A 45 -2.10 -3.70 0.97
C ILE A 45 -2.35 -4.47 -0.34
N SER A 46 -3.50 -4.28 -0.98
CA SER A 46 -3.82 -4.95 -2.25
C SER A 46 -2.83 -4.60 -3.37
N LYS A 47 -2.28 -3.38 -3.38
CA LYS A 47 -1.22 -3.00 -4.30
C LYS A 47 0.08 -3.75 -4.01
N MET A 48 0.46 -3.89 -2.74
CA MET A 48 1.64 -4.67 -2.33
C MET A 48 1.48 -6.14 -2.70
N ASP A 49 0.32 -6.74 -2.45
CA ASP A 49 0.03 -8.12 -2.85
C ASP A 49 0.20 -8.31 -4.36
N SER A 50 -0.35 -7.39 -5.17
CA SER A 50 -0.16 -7.41 -6.63
C SER A 50 1.30 -7.25 -7.06
N MET A 51 2.09 -6.43 -6.35
CA MET A 51 3.51 -6.29 -6.62
C MET A 51 4.28 -7.58 -6.30
N LEU A 52 3.98 -8.24 -5.16
CA LEU A 52 4.58 -9.52 -4.80
C LEU A 52 4.26 -10.60 -5.84
N THR A 53 3.01 -10.69 -6.30
CA THR A 53 2.65 -11.64 -7.38
C THR A 53 3.48 -11.39 -8.64
N LYS A 54 3.64 -10.13 -9.06
CA LYS A 54 4.45 -9.78 -10.23
C LYS A 54 5.94 -10.09 -10.04
N LEU A 55 6.47 -9.91 -8.83
CA LEU A 55 7.86 -10.26 -8.54
C LEU A 55 8.08 -11.77 -8.64
N HIS A 56 7.17 -12.58 -8.12
CA HIS A 56 7.20 -14.04 -8.29
C HIS A 56 7.13 -14.47 -9.77
N GLU A 57 6.24 -13.86 -10.55
CA GLU A 57 6.16 -14.12 -12.00
C GLU A 57 7.47 -13.78 -12.72
N ARG A 58 8.10 -12.66 -12.35
CA ARG A 58 9.39 -12.24 -12.91
C ARG A 58 10.55 -13.13 -12.47
N ASP A 59 10.58 -13.60 -11.23
CA ASP A 59 11.55 -14.61 -10.76
C ASP A 59 11.50 -15.85 -11.66
N ALA A 60 10.30 -16.41 -11.84
CA ALA A 60 10.12 -17.61 -12.65
C ALA A 60 10.55 -17.41 -14.11
N GLN A 61 10.22 -16.25 -14.70
CA GLN A 61 10.62 -15.91 -16.07
C GLN A 61 12.15 -15.75 -16.19
N LEU A 62 12.79 -15.04 -15.27
CA LEU A 62 14.24 -14.86 -15.27
C LEU A 62 14.95 -16.20 -15.06
N PHE A 63 14.47 -17.03 -14.14
CA PHE A 63 15.03 -18.37 -13.92
C PHE A 63 14.99 -19.21 -15.21
N GLN A 64 13.86 -19.22 -15.91
CA GLN A 64 13.75 -19.94 -17.17
C GLN A 64 14.75 -19.43 -18.22
N ARG A 65 14.94 -18.10 -18.30
CA ARG A 65 15.93 -17.49 -19.21
C ARG A 65 17.37 -17.82 -18.83
N VAL A 66 17.69 -17.88 -17.53
CA VAL A 66 19.00 -18.35 -17.05
C VAL A 66 19.24 -19.78 -17.54
N VAL A 67 18.27 -20.69 -17.34
CA VAL A 67 18.37 -22.09 -17.80
C VAL A 67 18.62 -22.16 -19.31
N THR A 68 17.89 -21.40 -20.12
CA THR A 68 18.09 -21.35 -21.57
C THR A 68 19.47 -20.83 -21.94
N ALA A 69 19.96 -19.76 -21.31
CA ALA A 69 21.30 -19.22 -21.57
C ALA A 69 22.39 -20.24 -21.19
N MET A 70 22.23 -20.95 -20.07
CA MET A 70 23.14 -22.03 -19.68
C MET A 70 23.16 -23.18 -20.69
N GLN A 71 21.99 -23.61 -21.19
CA GLN A 71 21.89 -24.66 -22.21
C GLN A 71 22.57 -24.26 -23.53
N GLN A 72 22.54 -22.98 -23.88
CA GLN A 72 23.19 -22.43 -25.07
C GLN A 72 24.69 -22.12 -24.85
N HIS A 73 25.23 -22.44 -23.67
CA HIS A 73 26.58 -22.07 -23.25
C HIS A 73 26.87 -20.55 -23.30
N ASP A 74 25.83 -19.71 -23.26
CA ASP A 74 25.96 -18.26 -23.16
C ASP A 74 26.22 -17.84 -21.71
N THR A 75 27.49 -17.95 -21.31
CA THR A 75 27.96 -17.65 -19.95
C THR A 75 27.80 -16.17 -19.57
N SER A 76 27.86 -15.26 -20.54
CA SER A 76 27.72 -13.82 -20.31
C SER A 76 26.28 -13.49 -19.90
N THR A 77 25.32 -13.90 -20.73
CA THR A 77 23.89 -13.69 -20.48
C THR A 77 23.43 -14.42 -19.21
N SER A 78 23.87 -15.67 -19.02
CA SER A 78 23.56 -16.43 -17.81
C SER A 78 24.03 -15.71 -16.53
N ARG A 79 25.21 -15.09 -16.54
CA ARG A 79 25.74 -14.37 -15.36
C ARG A 79 24.90 -13.13 -15.05
N VAL A 80 24.58 -12.31 -16.06
CA VAL A 80 23.80 -11.08 -15.86
C VAL A 80 22.40 -11.40 -15.35
N LEU A 81 21.71 -12.34 -15.98
CA LEU A 81 20.36 -12.74 -15.57
C LEU A 81 20.33 -13.38 -14.17
N SER A 82 21.38 -14.12 -13.79
CA SER A 82 21.47 -14.70 -12.43
C SER A 82 21.63 -13.63 -11.36
N ASN A 83 22.37 -12.55 -11.64
CA ASN A 83 22.48 -11.42 -10.72
C ASN A 83 21.13 -10.71 -10.56
N GLU A 84 20.41 -10.47 -11.67
CA GLU A 84 19.08 -9.86 -11.62
C GLU A 84 18.10 -10.73 -10.83
N LEU A 85 18.09 -12.04 -11.08
CA LEU A 85 17.29 -13.00 -10.33
C LEU A 85 17.59 -12.97 -8.82
N ALA A 86 18.88 -12.87 -8.45
CA ALA A 86 19.27 -12.78 -7.05
C ALA A 86 18.74 -11.51 -6.38
N GLU A 87 18.72 -10.36 -7.07
CA GLU A 87 18.14 -9.13 -6.53
C GLU A 87 16.61 -9.22 -6.39
N ILE A 88 15.90 -9.84 -7.35
CA ILE A 88 14.45 -10.06 -7.23
C ILE A 88 14.14 -10.92 -6.00
N ARG A 89 14.92 -11.98 -5.74
CA ARG A 89 14.72 -12.85 -4.56
C ARG A 89 14.98 -12.18 -3.21
N LYS A 90 15.69 -11.05 -3.16
CA LYS A 90 15.85 -10.30 -1.91
C LYS A 90 14.61 -9.50 -1.53
N VAL A 91 13.80 -9.16 -2.53
CA VAL A 91 12.62 -8.29 -2.37
C VAL A 91 11.30 -9.05 -2.49
N THR A 92 11.37 -10.36 -2.66
CA THR A 92 10.24 -11.29 -2.80
C THR A 92 10.21 -12.20 -1.59
#